data_AF-A0A1G8DKV5-F1
#
_entry.id   AF-A0A1G8DKV5-F1
#
_cell.length_a   1.000
_cell.length_b   1.000
_cell.length_c   1.000
_cell.angle_alpha   90.00
_cell.angle_beta   90.00
_cell.angle_gamma   90.00
#
_symmetry.space_group_name_H-M   'P 1'
#
loop_
_entity.id
_entity.type
_entity.pdbx_description
1 polymer ?
#
loop_
_entity_poly.entity_id
_entity_poly.type
_entity_poly.pdbx_seq_one_letter_code
_entity_poly.pdbx_strand_id
1 'polypeptide(L)'
;MRKAITILSILLFVVINGQEGNTTISDTVAAQKDSLLSYSNQSAEYSFTKNQDNKNDIWGHLKYDVATMAGGFGNAFTRPLSWEKKDYLRLGATVAVVGAIYLADEDISRTFIRNREDVPNVFRKFGWYFGSPQINYGITGAVYVTGLLANNEKLRRTGVLMITAASATGVIQQISKTVTGRARPGAGLGKHFFKPFGQDANFRSFPSGHTVLSVTTSYALSKQFKNPWIKGGILAVGSIVPISRVLDGAHWFSDVTLSAIMSIAIVEGIDKFMKKNGKYEEDKKYNMEQRPVGKIAWNINAGPLGLGIVGRF
;
A
#
# COMPACT_ATOMS: atom_id res chain seq x y z
N MET A 1 20.82 16.64 -16.52
CA MET A 1 20.58 16.90 -15.07
C MET A 1 19.33 17.73 -14.77
N ARG A 2 19.16 18.97 -15.27
CA ARG A 2 18.01 19.83 -14.92
C ARG A 2 16.63 19.18 -15.13
N LYS A 3 16.40 18.48 -16.27
CA LYS A 3 15.13 17.80 -16.55
C LYS A 3 14.83 16.59 -15.63
N ALA A 4 15.85 15.87 -15.18
CA ALA A 4 15.69 14.72 -14.28
C ALA A 4 15.38 15.17 -12.84
N ILE A 5 15.97 16.29 -12.41
CA ILE A 5 15.68 16.93 -11.12
C ILE A 5 14.23 17.43 -11.08
N THR A 6 13.75 18.06 -12.16
CA THR A 6 12.36 18.52 -12.25
C THR A 6 11.35 17.37 -12.15
N ILE A 7 11.61 16.22 -12.78
CA ILE A 7 10.72 15.05 -12.69
C ILE A 7 10.73 14.44 -11.28
N LEU A 8 11.90 14.36 -10.63
CA LEU A 8 12.02 13.90 -9.25
C LEU A 8 11.28 14.84 -8.28
N SER A 9 11.36 16.16 -8.49
CA SER A 9 10.63 17.16 -7.71
C SER A 9 9.11 17.06 -7.91
N ILE A 10 8.64 16.76 -9.13
CA ILE A 10 7.20 16.54 -9.40
C ILE A 10 6.71 15.25 -8.71
N LEU A 11 7.48 14.16 -8.76
CA LEU A 11 7.15 12.93 -8.04
C LEU A 11 7.14 13.15 -6.53
N LEU A 12 8.12 13.87 -5.99
CA LEU A 12 8.16 14.22 -4.56
C LEU A 12 6.98 15.13 -4.17
N PHE A 13 6.63 16.11 -5.02
CA PHE A 13 5.51 17.02 -4.81
C PHE A 13 4.15 16.31 -4.86
N VAL A 14 3.95 15.37 -5.79
CA VAL A 14 2.73 14.55 -5.87
C VAL A 14 2.61 13.59 -4.68
N VAL A 15 3.71 13.02 -4.21
CA VAL A 15 3.74 12.13 -3.05
C VAL A 15 3.51 12.89 -1.73
N ILE A 16 4.04 14.12 -1.61
CA ILE A 16 3.86 14.95 -0.42
C ILE A 16 2.45 15.56 -0.37
N ASN A 17 1.93 16.09 -1.49
CA ASN A 17 0.64 16.80 -1.51
C ASN A 17 -0.58 15.90 -1.77
N GLY A 18 -0.38 14.64 -2.18
CA GLY A 18 -1.47 13.66 -2.26
C GLY A 18 -2.04 13.22 -0.90
N GLN A 19 -1.50 13.76 0.21
CA GLN A 19 -1.90 13.49 1.59
C GLN A 19 -2.90 14.53 2.16
N GLU A 20 -3.18 15.63 1.45
CA GLU A 20 -4.10 16.67 1.93
C GLU A 20 -5.33 16.77 1.02
N GLY A 21 -6.44 16.20 1.49
CA GLY A 21 -7.71 16.23 0.79
C GLY A 21 -8.88 15.92 1.72
N ASN A 22 -8.97 16.64 2.83
CA ASN A 22 -10.13 16.63 3.71
C ASN A 22 -10.93 17.92 3.50
N THR A 23 -11.80 17.90 2.50
CA THR A 23 -12.91 18.85 2.41
C THR A 23 -14.19 18.14 2.86
N THR A 24 -14.64 18.51 4.06
CA THR A 24 -15.98 18.28 4.57
C THR A 24 -16.98 18.99 3.67
N ILE A 25 -17.79 18.23 2.94
CA ILE A 25 -19.10 18.70 2.49
C ILE A 25 -20.13 17.81 3.17
N SER A 26 -20.85 18.45 4.08
CA SER A 26 -22.05 17.96 4.72
C SER A 26 -23.12 17.80 3.65
N ASP A 27 -23.72 16.61 3.55
CA ASP A 27 -25.09 16.51 3.05
C ASP A 27 -25.86 15.53 3.92
N THR A 28 -26.93 16.08 4.47
CA THR A 28 -27.95 15.42 5.28
C THR A 28 -29.13 15.29 4.34
N VAL A 29 -29.64 14.08 4.10
CA VAL A 29 -31.07 13.75 3.95
C VAL A 29 -31.19 12.23 3.82
N ALA A 30 -32.10 11.69 4.62
CA ALA A 30 -32.45 10.29 4.72
C ALA A 30 -33.24 9.79 3.51
N ALA A 31 -33.17 8.48 3.24
CA ALA A 31 -34.37 7.69 2.93
C ALA A 31 -34.09 6.20 3.12
N GLN A 32 -34.78 5.67 4.13
CA GLN A 32 -35.15 4.28 4.35
C GLN A 32 -35.71 3.62 3.08
N LYS A 33 -35.21 2.44 2.71
CA LYS A 33 -36.01 1.39 2.08
C LYS A 33 -35.41 -0.01 2.31
N ASP A 34 -36.31 -0.84 2.83
CA ASP A 34 -36.41 -2.27 2.65
C ASP A 34 -35.48 -3.17 3.47
N SER A 35 -35.91 -3.35 4.71
CA SER A 35 -36.14 -4.67 5.30
C SER A 35 -36.57 -5.69 4.24
N LEU A 36 -35.71 -6.70 4.00
CA LEU A 36 -36.06 -8.07 3.62
C LEU A 36 -34.74 -8.82 3.47
N LEU A 37 -34.34 -9.51 4.54
CA LEU A 37 -33.46 -10.70 4.60
C LEU A 37 -33.10 -10.94 6.07
N SER A 38 -34.13 -11.11 6.90
CA SER A 38 -34.00 -11.74 8.21
C SER A 38 -33.85 -13.25 7.98
N TYR A 39 -32.62 -13.68 7.70
CA TYR A 39 -32.25 -15.09 7.85
C TYR A 39 -31.30 -15.21 9.03
N SER A 40 -31.73 -16.05 9.97
CA SER A 40 -31.05 -16.48 11.17
C SER A 40 -29.53 -16.58 11.02
N ASN A 41 -28.80 -15.95 11.93
CA ASN A 41 -27.59 -16.57 12.47
C ASN A 41 -27.47 -16.19 13.93
N GLN A 42 -27.85 -17.16 14.76
CA GLN A 42 -27.52 -17.27 16.16
C GLN A 42 -26.00 -17.31 16.27
N SER A 43 -25.36 -16.15 16.38
CA SER A 43 -23.95 -16.08 16.73
C SER A 43 -23.83 -16.46 18.20
N ALA A 44 -23.42 -17.71 18.43
CA ALA A 44 -22.95 -18.18 19.72
C ALA A 44 -22.00 -17.13 20.31
N GLU A 45 -22.42 -16.60 21.46
CA GLU A 45 -21.63 -15.72 22.30
C GLU A 45 -20.48 -16.57 22.87
N TYR A 46 -19.40 -16.70 22.10
CA TYR A 46 -18.18 -17.34 22.59
C TYR A 46 -17.52 -16.34 23.53
N SER A 47 -17.88 -16.41 24.81
CA SER A 47 -17.17 -15.75 25.89
C SER A 47 -15.74 -16.29 25.92
N PHE A 48 -14.84 -15.65 25.21
CA PHE A 48 -13.42 -15.89 25.38
C PHE A 48 -13.05 -15.28 26.74
N THR A 49 -13.06 -16.12 27.77
CA THR A 49 -12.52 -15.82 29.08
C THR A 49 -11.10 -15.31 28.87
N LYS A 50 -10.92 -14.01 29.09
CA LYS A 50 -9.64 -13.32 29.00
C LYS A 50 -8.75 -13.86 30.11
N ASN A 51 -7.99 -14.91 29.78
CA ASN A 51 -6.86 -15.31 30.59
C ASN A 51 -5.80 -14.22 30.43
N GLN A 52 -5.81 -13.25 31.35
CA GLN A 52 -4.61 -12.48 31.64
C GLN A 52 -3.66 -13.46 32.32
N ASP A 53 -2.65 -13.95 31.57
CA ASP A 53 -1.28 -14.17 32.06
C ASP A 53 -0.45 -14.96 31.04
N ASN A 54 0.11 -14.23 30.07
CA ASN A 54 1.55 -14.29 29.83
C ASN A 54 1.93 -13.08 28.95
N LYS A 55 2.67 -12.11 29.52
CA LYS A 55 3.17 -10.96 28.73
C LYS A 55 4.10 -11.40 27.59
N ASN A 56 4.53 -12.67 27.54
CA ASN A 56 5.46 -13.22 26.55
C ASN A 56 4.85 -14.35 25.70
N ASP A 57 3.55 -14.32 25.39
CA ASP A 57 2.94 -15.29 24.46
C ASP A 57 3.31 -14.99 23.00
N ILE A 58 4.54 -15.34 22.63
CA ILE A 58 5.06 -15.24 21.26
C ILE A 58 4.15 -15.98 20.28
N TRP A 59 3.61 -17.13 20.67
CA TRP A 59 2.76 -17.95 19.81
C TRP A 59 1.39 -17.31 19.59
N GLY A 60 0.77 -16.74 20.63
CA GLY A 60 -0.46 -15.97 20.51
C GLY A 60 -0.29 -14.74 19.63
N HIS A 61 0.80 -14.01 19.80
CA HIS A 61 1.15 -12.86 18.95
C HIS A 61 1.36 -13.27 17.49
N LEU A 62 2.10 -14.34 17.23
CA LEU A 62 2.31 -14.87 15.89
C LEU A 62 0.99 -15.27 15.23
N LYS A 63 0.14 -16.04 15.91
CA LYS A 63 -1.18 -16.45 15.38
C LYS A 63 -2.06 -15.24 15.06
N TYR A 64 -2.09 -14.26 15.95
CA TYR A 64 -2.85 -13.03 15.77
C TYR A 64 -2.35 -12.22 14.56
N ASP A 65 -1.03 -12.08 14.44
CA ASP A 65 -0.40 -11.33 13.37
C ASP A 65 -0.60 -12.03 12.02
N VAL A 66 -0.48 -13.36 11.95
CA VAL A 66 -0.78 -14.16 10.73
C VAL A 66 -2.24 -14.00 10.30
N ALA A 67 -3.19 -14.07 11.23
CA ALA A 67 -4.60 -13.82 10.92
C ALA A 67 -4.83 -12.39 10.41
N THR A 68 -4.11 -11.42 10.96
CA THR A 68 -4.14 -10.02 10.51
C THR A 68 -3.54 -9.85 9.12
N MET A 69 -2.43 -10.53 8.81
CA MET A 69 -1.85 -10.58 7.47
C MET A 69 -2.84 -11.17 6.47
N ALA A 70 -3.47 -12.31 6.79
CA ALA A 70 -4.45 -12.96 5.91
C ALA A 70 -5.66 -12.05 5.63
N GLY A 71 -6.20 -11.38 6.65
CA GLY A 71 -7.30 -10.42 6.50
C GLY A 71 -6.91 -9.19 5.67
N GLY A 72 -5.72 -8.62 5.91
CA GLY A 72 -5.21 -7.49 5.15
C GLY A 72 -4.94 -7.85 3.69
N PHE A 73 -4.37 -9.03 3.45
CA PHE A 73 -4.15 -9.58 2.12
C PHE A 73 -5.49 -9.75 1.39
N GLY A 74 -6.47 -10.43 1.98
CA GLY A 74 -7.80 -10.59 1.42
C GLY A 74 -8.48 -9.25 1.10
N ASN A 75 -8.39 -8.28 2.02
CA ASN A 75 -8.91 -6.93 1.81
C ASN A 75 -8.30 -6.24 0.57
N ALA A 76 -7.01 -6.43 0.29
CA ALA A 76 -6.39 -5.84 -0.90
C ALA A 76 -7.03 -6.32 -2.22
N PHE A 77 -7.49 -7.58 -2.28
CA PHE A 77 -8.12 -8.15 -3.48
C PHE A 77 -9.64 -7.92 -3.54
N THR A 78 -10.32 -7.82 -2.40
CA THR A 78 -11.77 -7.61 -2.36
C THR A 78 -12.15 -6.14 -2.38
N ARG A 79 -11.25 -5.22 -2.02
CA ARG A 79 -11.53 -3.77 -1.97
C ARG A 79 -12.10 -3.20 -3.27
N PRO A 80 -11.64 -3.58 -4.48
CA PRO A 80 -12.23 -3.09 -5.73
C PRO A 80 -13.73 -3.33 -5.88
N LEU A 81 -14.28 -4.38 -5.26
CA LEU A 81 -15.72 -4.69 -5.27
C LEU A 81 -16.55 -3.70 -4.44
N SER A 82 -15.89 -2.84 -3.66
CA SER A 82 -16.51 -1.87 -2.74
C SER A 82 -15.99 -0.45 -2.95
N TRP A 83 -15.44 -0.17 -4.14
CA TRP A 83 -14.95 1.15 -4.50
C TRP A 83 -16.08 2.18 -4.61
N GLU A 84 -15.80 3.37 -4.10
CA GLU A 84 -16.68 4.53 -4.23
C GLU A 84 -16.24 5.40 -5.41
N LYS A 85 -17.06 6.41 -5.78
CA LYS A 85 -16.75 7.36 -6.87
C LYS A 85 -15.32 7.94 -6.78
N LYS A 86 -14.86 8.25 -5.56
CA LYS A 86 -13.51 8.77 -5.31
C LYS A 86 -12.41 7.77 -5.65
N ASP A 87 -12.65 6.47 -5.45
CA ASP A 87 -11.70 5.41 -5.75
C ASP A 87 -11.56 5.22 -7.28
N TYR A 88 -12.68 5.25 -8.01
CA TYR A 88 -12.66 5.26 -9.47
C TYR A 88 -11.99 6.51 -10.06
N LEU A 89 -12.17 7.67 -9.44
CA LEU A 89 -11.47 8.90 -9.84
C LEU A 89 -9.95 8.76 -9.67
N ARG A 90 -9.49 8.17 -8.56
CA ARG A 90 -8.06 7.89 -8.35
C ARG A 90 -7.51 6.89 -9.37
N LEU A 91 -8.28 5.87 -9.73
CA LEU A 91 -7.91 4.93 -10.79
C LEU A 91 -7.80 5.66 -12.14
N GLY A 92 -8.79 6.45 -12.51
CA GLY A 92 -8.78 7.24 -13.75
C GLY A 92 -7.59 8.21 -13.81
N ALA A 93 -7.31 8.92 -12.71
CA ALA A 93 -6.13 9.77 -12.60
C ALA A 93 -4.82 8.98 -12.73
N THR A 94 -4.75 7.79 -12.14
CA THR A 94 -3.58 6.90 -12.28
C THR A 94 -3.37 6.49 -13.73
N VAL A 95 -4.42 6.07 -14.43
CA VAL A 95 -4.36 5.72 -15.86
C VAL A 95 -3.92 6.92 -16.70
N ALA A 96 -4.45 8.12 -16.43
CA ALA A 96 -4.08 9.34 -17.13
C ALA A 96 -2.60 9.70 -16.93
N VAL A 97 -2.11 9.65 -15.69
CA VAL A 97 -0.70 9.94 -15.37
C VAL A 97 0.25 8.92 -16.01
N VAL A 98 -0.05 7.63 -15.85
CA VAL A 98 0.77 6.55 -16.44
C VAL A 98 0.74 6.61 -17.96
N GLY A 99 -0.42 6.91 -18.56
CA GLY A 99 -0.59 7.10 -20.00
C GLY A 99 0.21 8.30 -20.53
N ALA A 100 0.17 9.44 -19.85
CA ALA A 100 0.99 10.60 -20.23
C ALA A 100 2.49 10.30 -20.18
N ILE A 101 2.94 9.59 -19.14
CA ILE A 101 4.34 9.15 -19.02
C ILE A 101 4.70 8.14 -20.11
N TYR A 102 3.80 7.21 -20.44
CA TYR A 102 3.99 6.23 -21.49
C TYR A 102 4.30 6.89 -22.84
N LEU A 103 3.73 8.07 -23.12
CA LEU A 103 4.06 8.83 -24.34
C LEU A 103 5.53 9.26 -24.37
N ALA A 104 6.14 9.55 -23.22
CA ALA A 104 7.53 9.98 -23.08
C ALA A 104 8.54 8.85 -22.77
N ASP A 105 8.09 7.60 -22.61
CA ASP A 105 8.92 6.48 -22.14
C ASP A 105 10.22 6.27 -22.93
N GLU A 106 10.16 6.39 -24.26
CA GLU A 106 11.32 6.24 -25.14
C GLU A 106 12.38 7.32 -24.90
N ASP A 107 11.97 8.59 -24.85
CA ASP A 107 12.87 9.71 -24.60
C ASP A 107 13.49 9.65 -23.20
N ILE A 108 12.67 9.29 -22.21
CA ILE A 108 13.13 9.12 -20.82
C ILE A 108 14.14 7.97 -20.79
N SER A 109 13.78 6.79 -21.30
CA SER A 109 14.65 5.61 -21.31
C SER A 109 15.99 5.89 -21.99
N ARG A 110 15.98 6.47 -23.19
CA ARG A 110 17.22 6.88 -23.89
C ARG A 110 18.07 7.82 -23.06
N THR A 111 17.46 8.81 -22.41
CA THR A 111 18.18 9.78 -21.58
C THR A 111 18.84 9.11 -20.37
N PHE A 112 18.12 8.23 -19.67
CA PHE A 112 18.63 7.54 -18.49
C PHE A 112 19.73 6.55 -18.85
N ILE A 113 19.53 5.73 -19.89
CA ILE A 113 20.52 4.74 -20.35
C ILE A 113 21.79 5.44 -20.84
N ARG A 114 21.67 6.57 -21.57
CA ARG A 114 22.84 7.32 -22.05
C ARG A 114 23.71 7.86 -20.91
N ASN A 115 23.10 8.32 -19.83
CA ASN A 115 23.83 8.86 -18.68
C ASN A 115 24.15 7.78 -17.63
N ARG A 116 23.99 6.49 -17.95
CA ARG A 116 24.19 5.38 -17.01
C ARG A 116 25.61 5.35 -16.46
N GLU A 117 26.61 5.59 -17.30
CA GLU A 117 28.03 5.55 -16.92
C GLU A 117 28.42 6.72 -16.00
N ASP A 118 27.65 7.81 -16.00
CA ASP A 118 27.85 8.95 -15.09
C ASP A 118 27.34 8.67 -13.66
N VAL A 119 26.57 7.59 -13.47
CA VAL A 119 25.99 7.24 -12.17
C VAL A 119 26.90 6.22 -11.47
N PRO A 120 27.39 6.52 -10.25
CA PRO A 120 28.25 5.61 -9.52
C PRO A 120 27.61 4.23 -9.34
N ASN A 121 28.40 3.19 -9.59
CA ASN A 121 27.96 1.79 -9.55
C ASN A 121 27.29 1.37 -8.23
N VAL A 122 27.62 2.04 -7.13
CA VAL A 122 27.00 1.80 -5.82
C VAL A 122 25.49 2.02 -5.84
N PHE A 123 24.98 3.04 -6.55
CA PHE A 123 23.54 3.32 -6.62
C PHE A 123 22.80 2.24 -7.41
N ARG A 124 23.41 1.75 -8.50
CA ARG A 124 22.83 0.69 -9.34
C ARG A 124 22.79 -0.65 -8.59
N LYS A 125 23.90 -1.00 -7.93
CA LYS A 125 24.00 -2.19 -7.06
C LYS A 125 23.01 -2.12 -5.90
N PHE A 126 23.01 -1.01 -5.14
CA PHE A 126 22.03 -0.78 -4.08
C PHE A 126 20.61 -0.95 -4.58
N GLY A 127 20.30 -0.31 -5.71
CA GLY A 127 19.02 -0.40 -6.35
C GLY A 127 18.61 -1.83 -6.66
N TRP A 128 19.54 -2.66 -7.16
CA TRP A 128 19.29 -4.08 -7.47
C TRP A 128 19.07 -4.90 -6.20
N TYR A 129 19.98 -4.81 -5.23
CA TYR A 129 19.89 -5.59 -3.99
C TYR A 129 18.65 -5.22 -3.18
N PHE A 130 18.39 -3.94 -2.92
CA PHE A 130 17.27 -3.50 -2.06
C PHE A 130 15.90 -3.78 -2.68
N GLY A 131 15.82 -3.80 -4.01
CA GLY A 131 14.61 -4.19 -4.73
C GLY A 131 14.47 -5.70 -4.95
N SER A 132 15.47 -6.52 -4.59
CA SER A 132 15.38 -7.97 -4.77
C SER A 132 14.46 -8.60 -3.72
N PRO A 133 13.65 -9.63 -4.08
CA PRO A 133 12.75 -10.28 -3.14
C PRO A 133 13.43 -10.82 -1.89
N GLN A 134 14.61 -11.44 -2.03
CA GLN A 134 15.32 -12.09 -0.93
C GLN A 134 15.74 -11.07 0.14
N ILE A 135 16.34 -9.95 -0.30
CA ILE A 135 16.77 -8.89 0.62
C ILE A 135 15.57 -8.16 1.20
N ASN A 136 14.56 -7.86 0.38
CA ASN A 136 13.39 -7.13 0.86
C ASN A 136 12.61 -7.92 1.91
N TYR A 137 12.30 -9.19 1.65
CA TYR A 137 11.64 -10.05 2.65
C TYR A 137 12.53 -10.34 3.85
N GLY A 138 13.86 -10.37 3.68
CA GLY A 138 14.81 -10.39 4.79
C GLY A 138 14.67 -9.17 5.71
N ILE A 139 14.57 -7.97 5.15
CA ILE A 139 14.39 -6.73 5.92
C ILE A 139 13.02 -6.70 6.61
N THR A 140 11.94 -6.95 5.87
CA THR A 140 10.58 -6.91 6.44
C THR A 140 10.39 -8.01 7.49
N GLY A 141 10.97 -9.19 7.25
CA GLY A 141 11.00 -10.31 8.18
C GLY A 141 11.79 -9.99 9.43
N ALA A 142 12.97 -9.37 9.31
CA ALA A 142 13.76 -8.91 10.45
C ALA A 142 12.98 -7.92 11.32
N VAL A 143 12.34 -6.91 10.71
CA VAL A 143 11.48 -5.95 11.43
C VAL A 143 10.39 -6.68 12.21
N TYR A 144 9.68 -7.61 11.57
CA TYR A 144 8.62 -8.39 12.20
C TYR A 144 9.14 -9.27 13.36
N VAL A 145 10.18 -10.07 13.10
CA VAL A 145 10.75 -11.00 14.08
C VAL A 145 11.35 -10.25 15.26
N THR A 146 12.06 -9.14 15.04
CA THR A 146 12.54 -8.29 16.12
C THR A 146 11.38 -7.74 16.95
N GLY A 147 10.30 -7.27 16.30
CA GLY A 147 9.10 -6.85 17.02
C GLY A 147 8.48 -7.97 17.84
N LEU A 148 8.46 -9.18 17.31
CA LEU A 148 7.89 -10.36 17.96
C LEU A 148 8.72 -10.78 19.19
N LEU A 149 10.04 -10.92 19.03
CA LEU A 149 10.95 -11.32 20.10
C LEU A 149 11.12 -10.23 21.17
N ALA A 150 11.12 -8.96 20.78
CA ALA A 150 11.19 -7.83 21.71
C ALA A 150 9.82 -7.47 22.32
N ASN A 151 8.76 -8.22 21.99
CA ASN A 151 7.38 -7.94 22.39
C ASN A 151 6.96 -6.48 22.14
N ASN A 152 7.43 -5.90 21.03
CA ASN A 152 7.16 -4.52 20.65
C ASN A 152 6.03 -4.51 19.62
N GLU A 153 4.81 -4.25 20.10
CA GLU A 153 3.60 -4.26 19.28
C GLU A 153 3.67 -3.30 18.08
N LYS A 154 4.26 -2.12 18.25
CA LYS A 154 4.42 -1.15 17.16
C LYS A 154 5.34 -1.68 16.07
N LEU A 155 6.45 -2.30 16.47
CA LEU A 155 7.40 -2.90 15.52
C LEU A 155 6.79 -4.13 14.82
N ARG A 156 6.01 -4.96 15.54
CA ARG A 156 5.25 -6.07 14.94
C ARG A 156 4.26 -5.56 13.91
N ARG A 157 3.40 -4.60 14.27
CA ARG A 157 2.44 -3.96 13.36
C ARG A 157 3.13 -3.45 12.09
N THR A 158 4.30 -2.82 12.24
CA THR A 158 5.11 -2.33 11.12
C THR A 158 5.51 -3.48 10.20
N GLY A 159 6.08 -4.56 10.75
CA GLY A 159 6.47 -5.74 9.98
C GLY A 159 5.28 -6.41 9.29
N VAL A 160 4.14 -6.53 9.99
CA VAL A 160 2.89 -7.08 9.45
C VAL A 160 2.40 -6.26 8.26
N LEU A 161 2.37 -4.92 8.37
CA LEU A 161 2.00 -4.03 7.27
C LEU A 161 2.95 -4.20 6.08
N MET A 162 4.26 -4.21 6.31
CA MET A 162 5.28 -4.34 5.26
C MET A 162 5.14 -5.67 4.51
N ILE A 163 5.10 -6.80 5.23
CA ILE A 163 5.00 -8.14 4.63
C ILE A 163 3.68 -8.30 3.88
N THR A 164 2.56 -7.91 4.49
CA THR A 164 1.23 -8.09 3.87
C THR A 164 1.12 -7.27 2.59
N ALA A 165 1.55 -6.01 2.63
CA ALA A 165 1.50 -5.13 1.47
C ALA A 165 2.47 -5.58 0.36
N ALA A 166 3.69 -6.02 0.71
CA ALA A 166 4.67 -6.50 -0.27
C ALA A 166 4.14 -7.75 -0.99
N SER A 167 3.56 -8.69 -0.23
CA SER A 167 2.96 -9.91 -0.78
C SER A 167 1.76 -9.61 -1.67
N ALA A 168 0.80 -8.80 -1.20
CA ALA A 168 -0.39 -8.45 -1.99
C ALA A 168 -0.03 -7.71 -3.28
N THR A 169 0.86 -6.71 -3.19
CA THR A 169 1.33 -5.96 -4.35
C THR A 169 2.14 -6.85 -5.30
N GLY A 170 2.96 -7.77 -4.77
CA GLY A 170 3.74 -8.71 -5.57
C GLY A 170 2.88 -9.67 -6.39
N VAL A 171 1.79 -10.18 -5.82
CA VAL A 171 0.84 -11.04 -6.54
C VAL A 171 0.15 -10.26 -7.66
N ILE A 172 -0.37 -9.07 -7.38
CA ILE A 172 -0.98 -8.21 -8.41
C ILE A 172 0.03 -7.91 -9.51
N GLN A 173 1.26 -7.52 -9.14
CA GLN A 173 2.34 -7.28 -10.09
C GLN A 173 2.62 -8.50 -10.96
N GLN A 174 2.72 -9.70 -10.38
CA GLN A 174 3.06 -10.91 -11.11
C GLN A 174 1.97 -11.30 -12.11
N ILE A 175 0.69 -11.14 -11.74
CA ILE A 175 -0.44 -11.33 -12.64
C ILE A 175 -0.38 -10.30 -13.77
N SER A 176 -0.29 -9.00 -13.45
CA SER A 176 -0.23 -7.93 -14.46
C SER A 176 0.95 -8.10 -15.42
N LYS A 177 2.10 -8.55 -14.91
CA LYS A 177 3.30 -8.80 -15.70
C LYS A 177 3.15 -9.95 -16.68
N THR A 178 2.55 -11.04 -16.22
CA THR A 178 2.27 -12.17 -17.10
C THR A 178 1.20 -11.81 -18.13
N VAL A 179 0.13 -11.11 -17.75
CA VAL A 179 -0.96 -10.74 -18.66
C VAL A 179 -0.50 -9.74 -19.72
N THR A 180 0.24 -8.70 -19.34
CA THR A 180 0.64 -7.66 -20.29
C THR A 180 1.80 -8.09 -21.17
N GLY A 181 2.82 -8.75 -20.60
CA GLY A 181 3.95 -9.22 -21.37
C GLY A 181 4.74 -8.10 -22.07
N ARG A 182 4.86 -6.91 -21.47
CA ARG A 182 5.51 -5.76 -22.12
C ARG A 182 7.03 -5.96 -22.28
N ALA A 183 7.56 -5.65 -23.46
CA ALA A 183 8.99 -5.65 -23.74
C ALA A 183 9.75 -4.62 -22.88
N ARG A 184 10.94 -4.99 -22.39
CA ARG A 184 11.87 -4.09 -21.68
C ARG A 184 12.59 -3.15 -22.66
N PRO A 185 13.05 -1.98 -22.20
CA PRO A 185 13.93 -1.13 -23.01
C PRO A 185 15.16 -1.87 -23.56
N GLY A 186 15.81 -2.66 -22.72
CA GLY A 186 17.01 -3.44 -23.10
C GLY A 186 16.75 -4.55 -24.15
N ALA A 187 15.49 -4.85 -24.48
CA ALA A 187 15.16 -5.81 -25.54
C ALA A 187 15.30 -5.22 -26.95
N GLY A 188 15.37 -3.89 -27.09
CA GLY A 188 15.51 -3.22 -28.38
C GLY A 188 14.26 -3.24 -29.28
N LEU A 189 13.11 -3.74 -28.78
CA LEU A 189 11.85 -3.86 -29.53
C LEU A 189 10.95 -2.61 -29.45
N GLY A 190 11.28 -1.68 -28.53
CA GLY A 190 10.52 -0.46 -28.28
C GLY A 190 9.33 -0.63 -27.32
N LYS A 191 8.81 0.50 -26.83
CA LYS A 191 7.78 0.56 -25.76
C LYS A 191 6.42 -0.02 -26.12
N HIS A 192 6.14 -0.23 -27.40
CA HIS A 192 4.86 -0.69 -27.96
C HIS A 192 4.79 -2.20 -28.17
N PHE A 193 5.87 -2.93 -27.88
CA PHE A 193 5.91 -4.36 -28.11
C PHE A 193 5.43 -5.13 -26.87
N PHE A 194 4.41 -5.96 -27.05
CA PHE A 194 3.79 -6.78 -25.99
C PHE A 194 3.66 -8.22 -26.46
N LYS A 195 3.91 -9.16 -25.55
CA LYS A 195 3.69 -10.60 -25.75
C LYS A 195 2.96 -11.15 -24.53
N PRO A 196 1.62 -11.00 -24.47
CA PRO A 196 0.80 -11.52 -23.39
C PRO A 196 1.15 -12.99 -23.07
N PHE A 197 1.25 -13.31 -21.80
CA PHE A 197 1.67 -14.62 -21.28
C PHE A 197 3.09 -15.06 -21.69
N GLY A 198 3.90 -14.11 -22.14
CA GLY A 198 5.33 -14.32 -22.42
C GLY A 198 6.11 -14.69 -21.16
N GLN A 199 6.84 -15.81 -21.24
CA GLN A 199 7.70 -16.32 -20.16
C GLN A 199 9.11 -15.71 -20.19
N ASP A 200 9.55 -15.21 -21.36
CA ASP A 200 10.90 -14.67 -21.55
C ASP A 200 11.13 -13.39 -20.74
N ALA A 201 12.32 -13.25 -20.17
CA ALA A 201 12.69 -12.14 -19.29
C ALA A 201 12.55 -10.76 -19.96
N ASN A 202 12.72 -10.67 -21.28
CA ASN A 202 12.56 -9.44 -22.05
C ASN A 202 11.13 -8.94 -22.08
N PHE A 203 10.13 -9.81 -21.88
CA PHE A 203 8.70 -9.48 -21.91
C PHE A 203 8.09 -9.29 -20.52
N ARG A 204 8.94 -9.14 -19.51
CA ARG A 204 8.55 -9.04 -18.11
C ARG A 204 8.86 -7.66 -17.56
N SER A 205 8.44 -6.61 -18.28
CA SER A 205 8.69 -5.21 -17.91
C SER A 205 7.59 -4.59 -17.04
N PHE A 206 6.32 -4.65 -17.45
CA PHE A 206 5.25 -3.92 -16.77
C PHE A 206 4.43 -4.81 -15.83
N PRO A 207 4.19 -4.45 -14.55
CA PRO A 207 4.86 -3.42 -13.78
C PRO A 207 6.20 -3.92 -13.18
N SER A 208 7.01 -2.99 -12.69
CA SER A 208 8.32 -3.28 -12.12
C SER A 208 8.23 -3.97 -10.76
N GLY A 209 8.87 -5.15 -10.64
CA GLY A 209 8.90 -5.93 -9.39
C GLY A 209 9.81 -5.34 -8.32
N HIS A 210 11.00 -4.88 -8.71
CA HIS A 210 11.94 -4.21 -7.79
C HIS A 210 11.32 -2.95 -7.19
N THR A 211 10.59 -2.19 -8.01
CA THR A 211 9.92 -0.97 -7.55
C THR A 211 8.81 -1.29 -6.57
N VAL A 212 7.98 -2.31 -6.86
CA VAL A 212 6.92 -2.74 -5.94
C VAL A 212 7.47 -3.03 -4.55
N LEU A 213 8.53 -3.84 -4.46
CA LEU A 213 9.11 -4.21 -3.18
C LEU A 213 9.73 -3.01 -2.46
N SER A 214 10.52 -2.20 -3.16
CA SER A 214 11.19 -1.06 -2.54
C SER A 214 10.24 0.03 -2.09
N VAL A 215 9.26 0.40 -2.93
CA VAL A 215 8.28 1.45 -2.61
C VAL A 215 7.34 0.99 -1.50
N THR A 216 6.85 -0.25 -1.56
CA THR A 216 6.00 -0.78 -0.48
C THR A 216 6.72 -0.76 0.87
N THR A 217 7.96 -1.26 0.93
CA THR A 217 8.76 -1.31 2.17
C THR A 217 9.09 0.08 2.68
N SER A 218 9.60 0.98 1.82
CA SER A 218 9.97 2.34 2.23
C SER A 218 8.74 3.17 2.62
N TYR A 219 7.63 3.08 1.89
CA TYR A 219 6.41 3.80 2.20
C TYR A 219 5.78 3.31 3.52
N ALA A 220 5.64 1.99 3.70
CA ALA A 220 5.12 1.41 4.95
C ALA A 220 6.00 1.77 6.17
N LEU A 221 7.32 1.77 6.01
CA LEU A 221 8.25 2.19 7.06
C LEU A 221 8.14 3.70 7.34
N SER A 222 8.00 4.53 6.32
CA SER A 222 7.88 5.99 6.49
C SER A 222 6.68 6.39 7.34
N LYS A 223 5.59 5.61 7.30
CA LYS A 223 4.38 5.83 8.11
C LYS A 223 4.62 5.72 9.62
N GLN A 224 5.74 5.14 10.05
CA GLN A 224 6.09 5.02 11.47
C GLN A 224 6.64 6.30 12.09
N PHE A 225 7.03 7.25 11.24
CA PHE A 225 7.66 8.50 11.65
C PHE A 225 6.71 9.66 11.45
N LYS A 226 6.71 10.64 12.37
CA LYS A 226 5.96 11.90 12.19
C LYS A 226 6.80 12.97 11.51
N ASN A 227 8.13 12.95 11.71
CA ASN A 227 9.06 13.94 11.18
C ASN A 227 9.12 13.88 9.63
N PRO A 228 8.81 14.97 8.92
CA PRO A 228 8.79 14.99 7.45
C PRO A 228 10.17 14.74 6.83
N TRP A 229 11.27 15.11 7.49
CA TRP A 229 12.62 14.87 7.02
C TRP A 229 12.98 13.38 7.07
N ILE A 230 12.56 12.67 8.12
CA ILE A 230 12.77 11.21 8.21
C ILE A 230 11.94 10.50 7.15
N LYS A 231 10.67 10.89 6.99
CA LYS A 231 9.82 10.36 5.90
C LYS A 231 10.46 10.60 4.54
N GLY A 232 10.84 11.85 4.26
CA GLY A 232 11.49 12.25 3.01
C GLY A 232 12.77 11.47 2.75
N GLY A 233 13.61 11.28 3.77
CA GLY A 233 14.83 10.47 3.67
C GLY A 233 14.55 9.01 3.33
N ILE A 234 13.60 8.36 4.01
CA ILE A 234 13.20 6.97 3.73
C ILE A 234 12.68 6.83 2.30
N LEU A 235 11.81 7.74 1.86
CA LEU A 235 11.24 7.72 0.51
C LEU A 235 12.30 8.03 -0.56
N ALA A 236 13.25 8.92 -0.26
CA ALA A 236 14.37 9.22 -1.16
C ALA A 236 15.26 7.99 -1.36
N VAL A 237 15.61 7.29 -0.27
CA VAL A 237 16.37 6.02 -0.34
C VAL A 237 15.59 4.95 -1.10
N GLY A 238 14.29 4.81 -0.83
CA GLY A 238 13.40 3.91 -1.57
C GLY A 238 13.34 4.22 -3.06
N SER A 239 13.41 5.49 -3.43
CA SER A 239 13.36 5.95 -4.84
C SER A 239 14.63 5.62 -5.64
N ILE A 240 15.75 5.29 -4.98
CA ILE A 240 16.98 4.85 -5.68
C ILE A 240 16.71 3.59 -6.50
N VAL A 241 15.87 2.67 -6.00
CA VAL A 241 15.54 1.43 -6.69
C VAL A 241 14.83 1.66 -8.04
N PRO A 242 13.66 2.33 -8.13
CA PRO A 242 13.02 2.58 -9.41
C PRO A 242 13.93 3.34 -10.38
N ILE A 243 14.66 4.35 -9.90
CA ILE A 243 15.60 5.12 -10.72
C ILE A 243 16.68 4.21 -11.31
N SER A 244 17.29 3.35 -10.48
CA SER A 244 18.31 2.41 -10.94
C SER A 244 17.80 1.45 -12.02
N ARG A 245 16.52 1.05 -11.95
CA ARG A 245 15.92 0.14 -12.95
C ARG A 245 15.69 0.80 -14.29
N VAL A 246 15.42 2.11 -14.30
CA VAL A 246 15.32 2.89 -15.53
C VAL A 246 16.72 3.13 -16.12
N LEU A 247 17.71 3.45 -15.28
CA LEU A 247 19.12 3.57 -15.70
C LEU A 247 19.67 2.29 -16.33
N ASP A 248 19.33 1.13 -15.76
CA ASP A 248 19.78 -0.17 -16.26
C ASP A 248 18.98 -0.66 -17.49
N GLY A 249 18.03 0.12 -18.01
CA GLY A 249 17.17 -0.28 -19.14
C GLY A 249 16.28 -1.49 -18.84
N ALA A 250 16.05 -1.79 -17.55
CA ALA A 250 15.27 -2.94 -17.11
C ALA A 250 13.76 -2.67 -17.14
N HIS A 251 13.37 -1.40 -16.96
CA HIS A 251 11.97 -0.97 -16.90
C HIS A 251 11.79 0.41 -17.52
N TRP A 252 10.64 0.62 -18.15
CA TRP A 252 10.20 1.94 -18.58
C TRP A 252 9.82 2.83 -17.39
N PHE A 253 9.77 4.14 -17.61
CA PHE A 253 9.42 5.07 -16.53
C PHE A 253 7.95 4.92 -16.11
N SER A 254 7.06 4.62 -17.06
CA SER A 254 5.66 4.28 -16.77
C SER A 254 5.53 3.01 -15.94
N ASP A 255 6.38 1.98 -16.15
CA ASP A 255 6.34 0.73 -15.37
C ASP A 255 6.65 0.99 -13.90
N VAL A 256 7.69 1.78 -13.61
CA VAL A 256 8.08 2.10 -12.24
C VAL A 256 7.09 3.07 -11.59
N THR A 257 6.48 3.97 -12.37
CA THR A 257 5.47 4.89 -11.85
C THR A 257 4.20 4.15 -11.43
N LEU A 258 3.68 3.25 -12.26
CA LEU A 258 2.52 2.44 -11.89
C LEU A 258 2.83 1.59 -10.67
N SER A 259 4.00 0.93 -10.63
CA SER A 259 4.44 0.16 -9.46
C SER A 259 4.40 0.99 -8.19
N ALA A 260 4.92 2.23 -8.22
CA ALA A 260 4.94 3.10 -7.04
C ALA A 260 3.54 3.49 -6.58
N ILE A 261 2.66 3.93 -7.50
CA ILE A 261 1.28 4.32 -7.18
C ILE A 261 0.51 3.12 -6.61
N MET A 262 0.61 1.96 -7.25
CA MET A 262 -0.03 0.72 -6.82
C MET A 262 0.45 0.28 -5.43
N SER A 263 1.77 0.31 -5.18
CA SER A 263 2.35 0.03 -3.86
C SER A 263 1.78 0.94 -2.77
N ILE A 264 1.73 2.25 -3.02
CA ILE A 264 1.18 3.23 -2.07
C ILE A 264 -0.30 2.94 -1.79
N ALA A 265 -1.10 2.72 -2.84
CA ALA A 265 -2.52 2.44 -2.71
C ALA A 265 -2.81 1.16 -1.89
N ILE A 266 -2.03 0.11 -2.11
CA ILE A 266 -2.18 -1.16 -1.38
C ILE A 266 -1.74 -1.02 0.08
N VAL A 267 -0.63 -0.32 0.35
CA VAL A 267 -0.20 -0.01 1.73
C VAL A 267 -1.29 0.78 2.46
N GLU A 268 -1.86 1.81 1.84
CA GLU A 268 -2.98 2.57 2.44
C GLU A 268 -4.21 1.69 2.66
N GLY A 269 -4.56 0.83 1.71
CA GLY A 269 -5.68 -0.10 1.83
C GLY A 269 -5.53 -1.05 3.03
N ILE A 270 -4.34 -1.61 3.23
CA ILE A 270 -4.04 -2.53 4.33
C ILE A 270 -3.91 -1.78 5.66
N ASP A 271 -3.24 -0.62 5.69
CA ASP A 271 -3.14 0.21 6.89
C ASP A 271 -4.53 0.67 7.36
N LYS A 272 -5.41 1.07 6.43
CA LYS A 272 -6.80 1.41 6.73
C LYS A 272 -7.60 0.22 7.24
N PHE A 273 -7.37 -0.98 6.69
CA PHE A 273 -7.98 -2.21 7.20
C PHE A 273 -7.55 -2.50 8.65
N MET A 274 -6.25 -2.38 8.97
CA MET A 274 -5.75 -2.60 10.34
C MET A 274 -6.32 -1.56 11.31
N LYS A 275 -6.30 -0.27 10.90
CA LYS A 275 -6.87 0.85 11.65
C LYS A 275 -8.36 0.63 11.94
N LYS A 276 -9.18 0.42 10.91
CA LYS A 276 -10.63 0.24 11.05
C LYS A 276 -10.99 -0.88 12.02
N ASN A 277 -10.20 -1.96 12.04
CA ASN A 277 -10.44 -3.11 12.90
C ASN A 277 -9.74 -3.02 14.28
N GLY A 278 -9.08 -1.90 14.59
CA GLY A 278 -8.40 -1.69 15.88
C GLY A 278 -7.39 -2.77 16.20
N LYS A 279 -6.65 -3.26 15.18
CA LYS A 279 -5.83 -4.47 15.30
C LYS A 279 -4.69 -4.31 16.31
N TYR A 280 -4.18 -3.11 16.49
CA TYR A 280 -3.12 -2.80 17.44
C TYR A 280 -3.47 -1.59 18.30
N GLU A 281 -2.77 -1.36 19.41
CA GLU A 281 -3.01 -0.22 20.31
C GLU A 281 -2.92 1.14 19.60
N GLU A 282 -1.97 1.29 18.66
CA GLU A 282 -1.87 2.50 17.84
C GLU A 282 -3.10 2.70 16.93
N ASP A 283 -3.70 1.61 16.44
CA ASP A 283 -4.92 1.66 15.63
C ASP A 283 -6.13 2.07 16.46
N LYS A 284 -6.22 1.56 17.70
CA LYS A 284 -7.26 1.96 18.66
C LYS A 284 -7.14 3.43 19.00
N LYS A 285 -5.92 3.92 19.29
CA LYS A 285 -5.64 5.35 19.54
C LYS A 285 -6.04 6.21 18.36
N TYR A 286 -5.63 5.84 17.15
CA TYR A 286 -6.04 6.52 15.93
C TYR A 286 -7.57 6.58 15.81
N ASN A 287 -8.28 5.47 15.99
CA ASN A 287 -9.73 5.46 15.91
C ASN A 287 -10.39 6.33 16.99
N MET A 288 -9.83 6.39 18.20
CA MET A 288 -10.35 7.24 19.28
C MET A 288 -10.16 8.73 18.96
N GLU A 289 -9.00 9.13 18.44
CA GLU A 289 -8.73 10.51 18.01
C GLU A 289 -9.64 10.96 16.85
N GLN A 290 -10.04 10.02 15.99
CA GLN A 290 -10.93 10.30 14.85
C GLN A 290 -12.43 10.26 15.23
N ARG A 291 -12.79 9.89 16.47
CA ARG A 291 -14.18 9.98 16.92
C ARG A 291 -14.56 11.46 17.04
N PRO A 292 -15.71 11.89 16.50
CA PRO A 292 -16.17 13.25 16.71
C PRO A 292 -16.39 13.49 18.21
N VAL A 293 -15.50 14.26 18.82
CA VAL A 293 -15.62 14.68 20.21
C VAL A 293 -16.87 15.58 20.31
N GLY A 294 -17.83 15.18 21.13
CA GLY A 294 -19.05 15.97 21.38
C GLY A 294 -20.26 15.67 20.48
N LYS A 295 -20.25 14.59 19.68
CA LYS A 295 -21.48 14.13 19.00
C LYS A 295 -22.12 12.97 19.77
N ILE A 296 -23.24 13.27 20.43
CA ILE A 296 -24.08 12.27 21.09
C ILE A 296 -24.66 11.34 20.01
N ALA A 297 -24.36 10.06 20.11
CA ALA A 297 -25.03 9.05 19.30
C ALA A 297 -26.39 8.73 19.93
N TRP A 298 -27.46 9.22 19.33
CA TRP A 298 -28.83 8.96 19.76
C TRP A 298 -29.33 7.67 19.11
N ASN A 299 -29.61 6.66 19.93
CA ASN A 299 -30.34 5.47 19.50
C ASN A 299 -31.79 5.57 19.96
N ILE A 300 -32.73 5.38 19.04
CA ILE A 300 -34.15 5.31 19.32
C ILE A 300 -34.54 3.83 19.34
N ASN A 301 -34.98 3.35 20.49
CA ASN A 301 -35.52 1.99 20.64
C ASN A 301 -37.03 2.08 20.81
N ALA A 302 -37.77 1.36 19.96
CA ALA A 302 -39.22 1.20 20.09
C ALA A 302 -39.52 -0.20 20.63
N GLY A 303 -40.24 -0.29 21.74
CA GLY A 303 -40.72 -1.55 22.30
C GLY A 303 -42.22 -1.49 22.61
N PRO A 304 -42.85 -2.62 22.99
CA PRO A 304 -44.28 -2.70 23.29
C PRO A 304 -44.73 -1.76 24.43
N LEU A 305 -43.78 -1.30 25.25
CA LEU A 305 -44.01 -0.42 26.39
C LEU A 305 -43.56 1.04 26.15
N GLY A 306 -43.18 1.41 24.92
CA GLY A 306 -42.91 2.80 24.55
C GLY A 306 -41.65 3.01 23.71
N LEU A 307 -41.36 4.29 23.46
CA LEU A 307 -40.18 4.79 22.76
C LEU A 307 -39.14 5.26 23.77
N GLY A 308 -37.93 4.70 23.71
CA GLY A 308 -36.77 5.11 24.48
C GLY A 308 -35.72 5.76 23.61
N ILE A 309 -35.14 6.88 24.06
CA ILE A 309 -34.00 7.54 23.42
C ILE A 309 -32.79 7.35 24.33
N VAL A 310 -31.73 6.72 23.82
CA VAL A 310 -30.47 6.49 24.54
C VAL A 310 -29.37 7.28 23.87
N GLY A 311 -28.84 8.29 24.56
CA GLY A 311 -27.61 8.98 24.16
C GLY A 311 -26.39 8.24 24.70
N ARG A 312 -25.46 7.84 23.84
CA ARG A 312 -24.11 7.40 24.26
C ARG A 312 -23.12 8.55 24.10
N PHE A 313 -22.44 8.87 25.20
CA PHE A 313 -21.33 9.83 25.31
C PHE A 313 -19.98 9.12 25.24
#